data_AF-A0A956ELI2-F1
#
_entry.id   AF-A0A956ELI2-F1
#
_cell.length_a   1.000
_cell.length_b   1.000
_cell.length_c   1.000
_cell.angle_alpha   90.00
_cell.angle_beta   90.00
_cell.angle_gamma   90.00
#
_symmetry.space_group_name_H-M   'P 1'
#
loop_
_entity.id
_entity.type
_entity.pdbx_description
1 polymer ?
#
loop_
_entity_poly.entity_id
_entity_poly.type
_entity_poly.pdbx_seq_one_letter_code
_entity_poly.pdbx_strand_id
1 'polypeptide(L)'
;EAGGSLTLPPAGSDPLVAALREPGVPTLETLVIYAFTEEADFDRLRPRGAVDGVDYAASLTRELAALPLSRWARTTLTYVIEPAAGAAAPTP
;
A
#
# COMPACT_ATOMS: atom_id res chain seq x y z
N GLU A 1 -0.81 21.98 -8.18
CA GLU A 1 -1.05 21.07 -7.04
C GLU A 1 -2.56 20.91 -6.87
N ALA A 2 -3.09 19.72 -7.16
CA ALA A 2 -4.49 19.41 -6.91
C ALA A 2 -4.52 18.31 -5.84
N GLY A 3 -4.80 18.72 -4.60
CA GLY A 3 -5.03 17.80 -3.48
C GLY A 3 -6.30 17.02 -3.74
N GLY A 4 -6.16 15.82 -4.28
CA GLY A 4 -7.26 14.86 -4.36
C GLY A 4 -7.58 14.37 -2.95
N SER A 5 -8.73 14.80 -2.43
CA SER A 5 -9.25 14.30 -1.16
C SER A 5 -9.46 12.79 -1.27
N LEU A 6 -8.68 12.03 -0.51
CA LEU A 6 -8.88 10.60 -0.33
C LEU A 6 -10.15 10.41 0.51
N THR A 7 -11.28 10.08 -0.13
CA THR A 7 -12.47 9.69 0.63
C THR A 7 -12.24 8.29 1.18
N LEU A 8 -12.05 8.22 2.49
CA LEU A 8 -11.90 6.97 3.24
C LEU A 8 -13.13 6.07 3.04
N PRO A 9 -12.94 4.74 3.13
CA PRO A 9 -14.00 3.80 2.86
C PRO A 9 -15.15 3.95 3.88
N PRO A 10 -16.39 3.60 3.50
CA PRO A 10 -17.59 3.89 4.28
C PRO A 10 -17.53 3.30 5.70
N ALA A 11 -18.31 3.89 6.61
CA ALA A 11 -18.45 3.39 7.98
C ALA A 11 -18.81 1.89 7.98
N GLY A 12 -18.01 1.09 8.68
CA GLY A 12 -18.08 -0.38 8.66
C GLY A 12 -16.92 -1.07 7.93
N SER A 13 -15.98 -0.29 7.36
CA SER A 13 -14.72 -0.82 6.85
C SER A 13 -13.78 -1.15 8.01
N ASP A 14 -13.22 -2.37 8.02
CA ASP A 14 -12.19 -2.73 8.99
C ASP A 14 -11.03 -1.72 8.88
N PRO A 15 -10.54 -1.16 10.00
CA PRO A 15 -9.37 -0.29 9.95
C PRO A 15 -8.22 -1.08 9.33
N LEU A 16 -7.46 -0.46 8.44
CA LEU A 16 -6.20 -1.00 7.95
C LEU A 16 -5.27 -1.18 9.15
N VAL A 17 -5.12 -2.44 9.60
CA VAL A 17 -4.22 -2.79 10.70
C VAL A 17 -2.85 -3.10 10.11
N ALA A 18 -1.89 -2.22 10.37
CA ALA A 18 -0.48 -2.48 10.09
C ALA A 18 0.19 -2.98 11.38
N ALA A 19 1.07 -3.98 11.25
CA ALA A 19 1.80 -4.56 12.37
C ALA A 19 3.30 -4.39 12.17
N LEU A 20 4.02 -4.07 13.24
CA LEU A 20 5.48 -4.06 13.23
C LEU A 20 6.02 -5.46 12.98
N ARG A 21 6.98 -5.58 12.06
CA ARG A 21 7.77 -6.80 11.90
C ARG A 21 8.64 -7.07 13.14
N GLU A 22 9.21 -6.02 13.71
CA GLU A 22 10.03 -6.07 14.92
C GLU A 22 9.31 -5.30 16.05
N PRO A 23 8.73 -6.02 17.04
CA PRO A 23 8.05 -5.37 18.15
C PRO A 23 9.02 -4.49 18.93
N GLY A 24 8.81 -3.17 18.93
CA GLY A 24 9.63 -2.21 19.67
C GLY A 24 10.49 -1.29 18.81
N VAL A 25 10.61 -1.56 17.51
CA VAL A 25 11.32 -0.66 16.57
C VAL A 25 10.28 0.11 15.76
N PRO A 26 10.30 1.46 15.76
CA PRO A 26 9.43 2.22 14.87
C PRO A 26 9.83 1.98 13.42
N THR A 27 8.85 1.79 12.54
CA THR A 27 9.08 1.56 11.12
C THR A 27 8.37 2.61 10.28
N LEU A 28 9.10 3.21 9.35
CA LEU A 28 8.55 4.06 8.31
C LEU A 28 8.03 3.19 7.17
N GLU A 29 6.72 3.21 6.95
CA GLU A 29 6.04 2.39 5.95
C GLU A 29 5.44 3.25 4.84
N THR A 30 5.33 2.66 3.65
CA THR A 30 4.68 3.31 2.49
C THR A 30 3.60 2.39 1.93
N LEU A 31 2.35 2.84 2.03
CA LEU A 31 1.21 2.21 1.34
C LEU A 31 1.04 2.86 -0.02
N VAL A 32 1.03 2.04 -1.06
CA VAL A 32 0.74 2.47 -2.44
C VAL A 32 -0.55 1.79 -2.89
N ILE A 33 -1.53 2.59 -3.29
CA ILE A 33 -2.81 2.14 -3.83
C ILE A 33 -2.82 2.43 -5.33
N TYR A 34 -3.10 1.40 -6.12
CA TYR A 34 -3.37 1.52 -7.55
C TYR A 34 -4.85 1.29 -7.79
N ALA A 35 -5.54 2.32 -8.27
CA ALA A 35 -6.94 2.24 -8.67
C ALA A 35 -7.00 2.11 -10.19
N PHE A 36 -7.72 1.10 -10.68
CA PHE A 36 -7.93 0.87 -12.11
C PHE A 36 -9.35 1.26 -12.49
N THR A 37 -9.50 1.88 -13.65
CA THR A 37 -10.82 2.22 -14.20
C THR A 37 -11.55 0.97 -14.68
N GLU A 38 -10.81 -0.01 -15.18
CA GLU A 38 -11.34 -1.23 -15.79
C GLU A 38 -10.97 -2.46 -14.95
N GLU A 39 -11.95 -3.31 -14.67
CA GLU A 39 -11.76 -4.55 -13.90
C GLU A 39 -10.76 -5.50 -14.57
N ALA A 40 -10.76 -5.57 -15.91
CA ALA A 40 -9.83 -6.41 -16.66
C ALA A 40 -8.36 -6.02 -16.45
N ASP A 41 -8.06 -4.73 -16.30
CA ASP A 41 -6.70 -4.27 -16.01
C ASP A 41 -6.28 -4.65 -14.59
N PHE A 42 -7.20 -4.49 -13.62
CA PHE A 42 -6.98 -4.95 -12.26
C PHE A 42 -6.72 -6.46 -12.20
N ASP A 43 -7.58 -7.27 -12.81
CA ASP A 43 -7.46 -8.73 -12.77
C ASP A 43 -6.20 -9.28 -13.44
N ARG A 44 -5.72 -8.56 -14.47
CA ARG A 44 -4.47 -8.87 -15.15
C ARG A 44 -3.26 -8.53 -14.29
N LEU A 45 -3.30 -7.42 -13.56
CA LEU A 45 -2.14 -6.85 -12.88
C LEU A 45 -2.06 -7.15 -11.38
N ARG A 46 -3.17 -7.54 -10.74
CA ARG A 46 -3.19 -7.90 -9.33
C ARG A 46 -2.24 -9.07 -9.03
N PRO A 47 -1.58 -9.10 -7.87
CA PRO A 47 -0.71 -10.21 -7.51
C PRO A 47 -1.56 -11.46 -7.28
N ARG A 48 -1.08 -12.62 -7.76
CA ARG A 48 -1.74 -13.91 -7.55
C ARG A 48 -1.06 -14.65 -6.40
N GLY A 49 -1.32 -14.19 -5.18
CA GLY A 49 -0.78 -14.77 -3.94
C GLY A 49 0.34 -13.94 -3.31
N ALA A 50 1.08 -14.57 -2.39
CA ALA A 50 2.25 -13.95 -1.76
C ALA A 50 3.36 -13.78 -2.80
N VAL A 51 3.83 -12.54 -2.96
CA VAL A 51 4.88 -12.17 -3.90
C VAL A 51 5.96 -11.37 -3.19
N ASP A 52 7.18 -11.41 -3.71
CA ASP A 52 8.18 -10.41 -3.32
C ASP A 52 7.71 -9.02 -3.77
N GLY A 53 7.60 -8.10 -2.81
CA GLY A 53 7.03 -6.79 -3.05
C GLY A 53 7.86 -5.92 -3.99
N VAL A 54 9.19 -6.08 -3.99
CA VAL A 54 10.10 -5.28 -4.82
C VAL A 54 9.99 -5.73 -6.27
N ASP A 55 10.07 -7.03 -6.51
CA ASP A 55 9.95 -7.59 -7.86
C ASP A 55 8.57 -7.33 -8.46
N TYR A 56 7.51 -7.47 -7.64
CA TYR A 56 6.15 -7.17 -8.06
C TYR A 56 5.98 -5.69 -8.42
N ALA A 57 6.47 -4.77 -7.58
CA ALA A 57 6.39 -3.33 -7.86
C ALA A 57 7.15 -2.94 -9.14
N ALA A 58 8.32 -3.52 -9.38
CA ALA A 58 9.09 -3.28 -10.60
C ALA A 58 8.35 -3.79 -11.85
N SER A 59 7.73 -4.97 -11.76
CA SER A 59 6.92 -5.53 -12.85
C SER A 59 5.68 -4.68 -13.14
N LEU A 60 4.92 -4.34 -12.08
CA LEU A 60 3.73 -3.52 -12.18
C LEU A 60 4.03 -2.14 -12.78
N THR A 61 5.15 -1.51 -12.41
CA THR A 61 5.57 -0.22 -12.97
C THR A 61 5.76 -0.28 -14.48
N ARG A 62 6.35 -1.36 -15.00
CA ARG A 62 6.53 -1.54 -16.46
C ARG A 62 5.19 -1.70 -17.17
N GLU A 63 4.28 -2.48 -16.62
CA GLU A 63 2.95 -2.70 -17.19
C GLU A 63 2.09 -1.43 -17.17
N LEU A 64 2.13 -0.67 -16.07
CA LEU A 64 1.41 0.60 -15.95
C LEU A 64 1.91 1.66 -16.93
N ALA A 65 3.21 1.67 -17.23
CA ALA A 65 3.79 2.56 -18.24
C ALA A 65 3.30 2.28 -19.67
N ALA A 66 2.82 1.06 -19.94
CA ALA A 66 2.23 0.68 -21.22
C ALA A 66 0.72 1.03 -21.30
N LEU A 67 0.08 1.36 -20.18
CA LEU A 67 -1.33 1.76 -20.15
C LEU A 67 -1.48 3.28 -20.26
N PRO A 68 -2.51 3.78 -20.96
CA PRO A 68 -2.89 5.18 -20.89
C PRO A 68 -3.09 5.64 -19.44
N LEU A 69 -2.56 6.82 -19.10
CA LEU A 69 -2.66 7.41 -17.76
C LEU A 69 -4.11 7.60 -17.28
N SER A 70 -5.09 7.64 -18.19
CA SER A 70 -6.50 7.73 -17.85
C SER A 70 -7.11 6.42 -17.34
N ARG A 71 -6.41 5.28 -17.47
CA ARG A 71 -6.90 3.95 -17.07
C ARG A 71 -6.57 3.57 -15.63
N TRP A 72 -5.70 4.34 -14.98
CA TRP A 72 -5.29 4.07 -13.62
C TRP A 72 -4.94 5.35 -12.87
N ALA A 73 -5.06 5.29 -11.55
CA ALA A 73 -4.59 6.32 -10.63
C ALA A 73 -3.74 5.68 -9.55
N ARG A 74 -2.80 6.45 -9.00
CA ARG A 74 -1.96 6.02 -7.88
C ARG A 74 -2.06 7.01 -6.74
N THR A 75 -2.28 6.48 -5.55
CA THR A 75 -2.14 7.23 -4.30
C THR A 75 -1.06 6.60 -3.45
N THR A 76 -0.25 7.43 -2.82
CA THR A 76 0.82 7.00 -1.91
C THR A 76 0.58 7.64 -0.56
N LEU A 77 0.57 6.83 0.49
CA LEU A 77 0.50 7.26 1.87
C LEU A 77 1.76 6.76 2.59
N THR A 78 2.49 7.68 3.20
CA THR A 78 3.62 7.37 4.06
C THR A 78 3.20 7.58 5.51
N TYR A 79 3.47 6.60 6.37
CA TYR A 79 3.10 6.63 7.78
C TYR A 79 4.18 5.94 8.62
N VAL A 80 4.27 6.32 9.88
CA VAL A 80 5.15 5.65 10.85
C VAL A 80 4.28 4.74 11.70
N ILE A 81 4.69 3.48 11.83
CA ILE A 81 4.13 2.55 12.81
C ILE A 81 4.97 2.67 14.06
N GLU A 82 4.34 3.11 15.14
CA GLU A 82 4.98 3.20 16.46
C GLU A 82 4.71 1.93 17.28
N PRO A 83 5.66 1.49 18.12
CA PRO A 83 5.40 0.44 19.09
C PRO A 83 4.26 0.81 20.05
N ALA A 84 3.42 -0.17 20.40
CA ALA A 84 2.43 0.04 21.45
C ALA A 84 3.14 0.40 22.77
N ALA A 85 2.63 1.42 23.47
CA ALA A 85 3.18 1.83 24.77
C ALA A 85 3.17 0.64 25.75
N GLY A 86 4.36 0.10 26.05
CA GLY A 86 4.54 -1.10 26.89
C GLY A 86 5.16 -2.31 26.18
N ALA A 87 5.36 -2.27 24.86
CA ALA A 87 6.20 -3.24 24.16
C ALA A 87 7.67 -2.98 24.53
N ALA A 88 8.13 -3.64 25.60
CA ALA A 88 9.51 -3.57 26.05
C ALA A 88 10.45 -3.88 24.88
N ALA A 89 11.43 -3.00 24.65
CA ALA A 89 12.51 -3.25 23.70
C ALA A 89 13.19 -4.59 24.04
N PRO A 90 13.48 -5.46 23.06
CA PRO A 90 14.21 -6.70 23.34
C PRO A 90 15.58 -6.34 23.91
N THR A 91 15.84 -6.80 25.13
CA THR A 91 17.15 -6.68 25.80
C THR A 91 18.20 -7.48 25.00
N PRO A 92 19.41 -6.93 24.77
CA PRO A 92 20.45 -7.58 23.97
C PRO A 92 20.97 -8.89 24.56
#